data_AF-A0A946LXU3-F1
#
_entry.id   AF-A0A946LXU3-F1
#
_cell.length_a   1.000
_cell.length_b   1.000
_cell.length_c   1.000
_cell.angle_alpha   90.00
_cell.angle_beta   90.00
_cell.angle_gamma   90.00
#
_symmetry.space_group_name_H-M   'P 1'
#
loop_
_entity.id
_entity.type
_entity.pdbx_description
1 polymer ?
#
loop_
_entity_poly.entity_id
_entity_poly.type
_entity_poly.pdbx_seq_one_letter_code
_entity_poly.pdbx_strand_id
1 'polypeptide(L)'
;MRSNNKKEQILEAALQVVEENGANHLTIDAVATYANFSKGGVLYHFPSKKALLSGMVDHLIQANEKRMQALDHNDHLLSAFLHKENQMSAAERRASLALLAAAAEAPELLTPAKDYIKRVVDEISQNSQKPMEALTLFLAGEGIRFLDILEINPMSTKQTQEVVDQLSQRAEEV
;
A
#
# COMPACT_ATOMS: atom_id res chain seq x y z
N MET A 1 -8.37 16.51 -18.25
CA MET A 1 -8.19 15.03 -18.18
C MET A 1 -6.78 14.52 -18.57
N ARG A 2 -6.03 15.11 -19.51
CA ARG A 2 -4.69 14.61 -19.91
C ARG A 2 -3.56 14.69 -18.86
N SER A 3 -3.64 15.60 -17.89
CA SER A 3 -2.58 15.82 -16.88
C SER A 3 -2.56 14.78 -15.75
N ASN A 4 -3.70 14.18 -15.41
CA ASN A 4 -3.78 13.21 -14.31
C ASN A 4 -3.10 11.90 -14.67
N ASN A 5 -3.28 11.46 -15.93
CA ASN A 5 -2.68 10.24 -16.45
C ASN A 5 -1.13 10.32 -16.44
N LYS A 6 -0.55 11.48 -16.75
CA LYS A 6 0.91 11.68 -16.69
C LYS A 6 1.47 11.59 -15.27
N LYS A 7 0.75 12.16 -14.28
CA LYS A 7 1.15 12.07 -12.88
C LYS A 7 1.15 10.62 -12.41
N GLU A 8 0.11 9.86 -12.75
CA GLU A 8 0.01 8.42 -12.46
C GLU A 8 1.13 7.62 -13.16
N GLN A 9 1.41 7.88 -14.44
CA GLN A 9 2.52 7.23 -15.16
C GLN A 9 3.88 7.46 -14.50
N ILE A 10 4.15 8.69 -14.03
CA ILE A 10 5.38 9.01 -13.31
C ILE A 10 5.44 8.26 -11.97
N LEU A 11 4.32 8.14 -11.26
CA LEU A 11 4.25 7.40 -9.99
C LEU A 11 4.46 5.90 -10.20
N GLU A 12 3.83 5.30 -11.21
CA GLU A 12 4.04 3.90 -11.56
C GLU A 12 5.50 3.62 -11.93
N ALA A 13 6.12 4.50 -12.74
CA ALA A 13 7.54 4.39 -13.06
C ALA A 13 8.44 4.52 -11.81
N ALA A 14 8.09 5.42 -10.89
CA ALA A 14 8.81 5.57 -9.63
C ALA A 14 8.73 4.30 -8.77
N LEU A 15 7.54 3.69 -8.69
CA LEU A 15 7.34 2.43 -7.98
C LEU A 15 8.15 1.29 -8.59
N GLN A 16 8.24 1.21 -9.93
CA GLN A 16 9.07 0.23 -10.62
C GLN A 16 10.57 0.43 -10.37
N VAL A 17 11.05 1.67 -10.36
CA VAL A 17 12.45 1.96 -9.98
C VAL A 17 12.75 1.47 -8.56
N VAL A 18 11.83 1.65 -7.60
CA VAL A 18 12.04 1.15 -6.23
C VAL A 18 12.03 -0.38 -6.19
N GLU A 19 11.16 -1.04 -6.93
CA GLU A 19 11.09 -2.51 -7.00
C GLU A 19 12.35 -3.12 -7.62
N GLU A 20 12.77 -2.62 -8.79
CA GLU A 20 13.88 -3.21 -9.54
C GLU A 20 15.26 -2.82 -9.02
N ASN A 21 15.41 -1.59 -8.51
CA ASN A 21 16.71 -1.04 -8.14
C ASN A 21 16.81 -0.72 -6.63
N GLY A 22 15.72 -0.79 -5.87
CA GLY A 22 15.70 -0.41 -4.46
C GLY A 22 15.56 1.09 -4.22
N ALA A 23 15.08 1.45 -3.02
CA ALA A 23 14.72 2.83 -2.66
C ALA A 23 15.85 3.86 -2.80
N ASN A 24 17.11 3.46 -2.60
CA ASN A 24 18.27 4.34 -2.73
C ASN A 24 18.50 4.85 -4.15
N HIS A 25 18.03 4.11 -5.17
CA HIS A 25 18.18 4.48 -6.57
C HIS A 25 17.01 5.32 -7.09
N LEU A 26 16.01 5.61 -6.24
CA LEU A 26 14.91 6.50 -6.60
C LEU A 26 15.41 7.94 -6.76
N THR A 27 15.60 8.36 -8.00
CA THR A 27 15.96 9.73 -8.36
C THR A 27 15.03 10.27 -9.44
N ILE A 28 14.89 11.59 -9.52
CA ILE A 28 14.11 12.24 -10.58
C ILE A 28 14.62 11.83 -11.97
N ASP A 29 15.93 11.66 -12.15
CA ASP A 29 16.53 11.26 -13.42
C ASP A 29 16.24 9.80 -13.76
N ALA A 30 16.31 8.90 -12.77
CA ALA A 30 15.95 7.49 -12.95
C ALA A 30 14.47 7.36 -13.34
N VAL A 31 13.58 8.07 -12.64
CA VAL A 31 12.13 8.07 -12.92
C VAL A 31 11.84 8.66 -14.30
N ALA A 32 12.50 9.77 -14.67
CA ALA A 32 12.35 10.37 -15.99
C ALA A 32 12.76 9.39 -17.10
N THR A 33 13.89 8.72 -16.92
CA THR A 33 14.38 7.70 -17.84
C THR A 33 13.41 6.53 -17.96
N TYR A 34 12.96 5.98 -16.83
CA TYR A 34 12.07 4.84 -16.78
C TYR A 34 10.69 5.17 -17.40
N ALA A 35 10.12 6.33 -17.06
CA ALA A 35 8.82 6.77 -17.57
C ALA A 35 8.84 7.21 -19.04
N ASN A 36 10.03 7.38 -19.64
CA ASN A 36 10.23 8.06 -20.93
C ASN A 36 9.72 9.53 -20.92
N PHE A 37 10.01 10.24 -19.84
CA PHE A 37 9.76 11.68 -19.67
C PHE A 37 11.08 12.45 -19.65
N SER A 38 11.04 13.75 -19.92
CA SER A 38 12.19 14.61 -19.59
C SER A 38 12.27 14.85 -18.09
N LYS A 39 13.47 15.10 -17.57
CA LYS A 39 13.68 15.54 -16.18
C LYS A 39 12.77 16.73 -15.81
N GLY A 40 12.67 17.72 -16.70
CA GLY A 40 11.77 18.87 -16.54
C GLY A 40 10.29 18.49 -16.52
N GLY A 41 9.90 17.47 -17.30
CA GLY A 41 8.53 16.93 -17.29
C GLY A 41 8.16 16.25 -15.98
N VAL A 42 9.09 15.52 -15.36
CA VAL A 42 8.91 14.96 -14.02
C VAL A 42 8.84 16.07 -12.97
N LEU A 43 9.80 17.01 -13.00
CA LEU A 43 9.86 18.13 -12.05
C LEU A 43 8.64 19.05 -12.11
N TYR A 44 7.99 19.16 -13.27
CA TYR A 44 6.74 19.90 -13.42
C TYR A 44 5.61 19.32 -12.55
N HIS A 45 5.57 18.00 -12.38
CA HIS A 45 4.57 17.32 -11.54
C HIS A 45 5.05 17.10 -10.11
N PHE A 46 6.34 16.82 -9.93
CA PHE A 46 6.96 16.51 -8.65
C PHE A 46 8.25 17.32 -8.50
N PRO A 47 8.21 18.52 -7.88
CA PRO A 47 9.32 19.46 -7.89
C PRO A 47 10.55 18.99 -7.09
N SER A 48 10.45 17.87 -6.36
CA SER A 48 11.55 17.27 -5.61
C SER A 48 11.33 15.77 -5.42
N LYS A 49 12.40 15.04 -5.02
CA LYS A 49 12.31 13.63 -4.61
C LYS A 49 11.32 13.44 -3.46
N LYS A 50 11.32 14.34 -2.47
CA LYS A 50 10.35 14.31 -1.36
C LYS A 50 8.90 14.45 -1.85
N ALA A 51 8.64 15.35 -2.80
CA ALA A 51 7.31 15.51 -3.39
C ALA A 51 6.88 14.27 -4.17
N LEU A 52 7.80 13.62 -4.89
CA LEU A 52 7.56 12.35 -5.57
C LEU A 52 7.19 11.24 -4.57
N LEU A 53 7.99 11.08 -3.50
CA LEU A 53 7.73 10.10 -2.44
C LEU A 53 6.38 10.32 -1.75
N SER A 54 6.04 11.57 -1.41
CA SER A 54 4.72 11.91 -0.86
C SER A 54 3.61 11.50 -1.84
N GLY A 55 3.78 11.79 -3.13
CA GLY A 55 2.83 11.38 -4.15
C GLY A 55 2.70 9.86 -4.30
N MET A 56 3.77 9.09 -4.10
CA MET A 56 3.74 7.63 -4.12
C MET A 56 2.96 7.08 -2.92
N VAL A 57 3.13 7.66 -1.74
CA VAL A 57 2.35 7.30 -0.54
C VAL A 57 0.87 7.62 -0.74
N ASP A 58 0.54 8.80 -1.28
CA ASP A 58 -0.85 9.18 -1.57
C ASP A 58 -1.48 8.25 -2.62
N HIS A 59 -0.70 7.84 -3.64
CA HIS A 59 -1.14 6.90 -4.67
C HIS A 59 -1.48 5.52 -4.08
N LEU A 60 -0.65 5.01 -3.17
CA LEU A 60 -0.94 3.78 -2.43
C LEU A 60 -2.25 3.90 -1.64
N ILE A 61 -2.43 5.00 -0.90
CA ILE A 61 -3.64 5.21 -0.09
C ILE A 61 -4.88 5.27 -0.99
N GLN A 62 -4.83 6.00 -2.10
CA GLN A 62 -5.94 6.09 -3.04
C GLN A 62 -6.26 4.74 -3.71
N ALA A 63 -5.25 3.95 -4.03
CA ALA A 63 -5.44 2.60 -4.56
C ALA A 63 -6.17 1.70 -3.55
N ASN A 64 -5.76 1.78 -2.27
CA ASN A 64 -6.44 1.08 -1.19
C ASN A 64 -7.89 1.56 -1.03
N GLU A 65 -8.12 2.87 -0.91
CA GLU A 65 -9.46 3.44 -0.72
C GLU A 65 -10.42 3.11 -1.86
N LYS A 66 -9.99 3.26 -3.12
CA LYS A 66 -10.82 2.90 -4.29
C LYS A 66 -11.22 1.42 -4.28
N ARG A 67 -10.33 0.55 -3.79
CA ARG A 67 -10.61 -0.88 -3.72
C ARG A 67 -11.57 -1.21 -2.59
N MET A 68 -11.42 -0.56 -1.43
CA MET A 68 -12.39 -0.68 -0.33
C MET A 68 -13.78 -0.23 -0.76
N GLN A 69 -13.90 0.84 -1.55
CA GLN A 69 -15.17 1.32 -2.11
C GLN A 69 -15.80 0.38 -3.15
N ALA A 70 -14.99 -0.50 -3.77
CA ALA A 70 -15.46 -1.43 -4.78
C ALA A 70 -16.00 -2.74 -4.19
N LEU A 71 -15.84 -2.95 -2.88
CA LEU A 71 -16.37 -4.11 -2.16
C LEU A 71 -17.84 -3.85 -1.78
N ASP A 72 -18.62 -4.92 -1.70
CA ASP A 72 -20.06 -4.81 -1.48
C ASP A 72 -20.36 -4.33 -0.05
N HIS A 73 -21.44 -3.57 0.15
CA HIS A 73 -21.73 -2.89 1.44
C HIS A 73 -21.98 -3.84 2.63
N ASN A 74 -22.08 -5.15 2.36
CA ASN A 74 -22.25 -6.19 3.37
C ASN A 74 -20.92 -6.80 3.85
N ASP A 75 -19.80 -6.52 3.19
CA ASP A 75 -18.50 -6.98 3.64
C ASP A 75 -17.95 -6.03 4.70
N HIS A 76 -17.78 -6.54 5.93
CA HIS A 76 -17.14 -5.80 7.01
C HIS A 76 -15.72 -5.37 6.58
N LEU A 77 -15.33 -4.14 6.94
CA LEU A 77 -14.02 -3.56 6.60
C LEU A 77 -12.85 -4.53 6.88
N LEU A 78 -12.89 -5.25 8.00
CA LEU A 78 -11.90 -6.25 8.35
C LEU A 78 -11.81 -7.40 7.33
N SER A 79 -12.94 -7.98 6.94
CA SER A 79 -13.00 -9.06 5.94
C SER A 79 -12.43 -8.61 4.60
N ALA A 80 -12.71 -7.37 4.20
CA ALA A 80 -12.14 -6.74 3.02
C ALA A 80 -10.60 -6.66 3.05
N PHE A 81 -10.01 -6.31 4.20
CA PHE A 81 -8.55 -6.29 4.38
C PHE A 81 -7.92 -7.69 4.35
N LEU A 82 -8.58 -8.70 4.91
CA LEU A 82 -8.07 -10.07 4.97
C LEU A 82 -8.21 -10.81 3.64
N HIS A 83 -9.35 -10.70 2.96
CA HIS A 83 -9.51 -11.22 1.59
C HIS A 83 -8.48 -10.63 0.62
N LYS A 84 -8.00 -9.40 0.89
CA LYS A 84 -6.99 -8.70 0.10
C LYS A 84 -5.60 -9.33 0.17
N GLU A 85 -5.19 -9.90 1.30
CA GLU A 85 -3.85 -10.50 1.43
C GLU A 85 -3.63 -11.70 0.54
N ASN A 86 -4.72 -12.39 0.21
CA ASN A 86 -4.66 -13.56 -0.62
C ASN A 86 -4.48 -13.26 -2.13
N GLN A 87 -4.64 -11.99 -2.53
CA GLN A 87 -4.65 -11.57 -3.92
C GLN A 87 -3.89 -10.26 -4.13
N MET A 88 -2.84 -10.00 -3.32
CA MET A 88 -2.08 -8.77 -3.45
C MET A 88 -1.46 -8.68 -4.84
N SER A 89 -1.93 -7.71 -5.63
CA SER A 89 -1.42 -7.51 -6.98
C SER A 89 0.04 -7.02 -6.94
N ALA A 90 0.78 -7.24 -8.04
CA ALA A 90 2.13 -6.69 -8.17
C ALA A 90 2.16 -5.16 -8.01
N ALA A 91 1.09 -4.46 -8.41
CA ALA A 91 0.97 -3.01 -8.21
C ALA A 91 0.86 -2.63 -6.72
N GLU A 92 0.16 -3.41 -5.91
CA GLU A 92 0.00 -3.15 -4.47
C GLU A 92 1.25 -3.50 -3.67
N ARG A 93 1.92 -4.59 -4.05
CA ARG A 93 3.25 -4.93 -3.53
C ARG A 93 4.22 -3.78 -3.78
N ARG A 94 4.29 -3.31 -5.03
CA ARG A 94 5.09 -2.14 -5.44
C ARG A 94 4.72 -0.90 -4.64
N ALA A 95 3.43 -0.58 -4.56
CA ALA A 95 2.94 0.59 -3.84
C ALA A 95 3.34 0.56 -2.36
N SER A 96 3.40 -0.64 -1.74
CA SER A 96 3.86 -0.79 -0.35
C SER A 96 5.36 -0.51 -0.16
N LEU A 97 6.18 -0.70 -1.19
CA LEU A 97 7.59 -0.27 -1.18
C LEU A 97 7.73 1.26 -1.07
N ALA A 98 6.71 2.02 -1.48
CA ALA A 98 6.70 3.47 -1.29
C ALA A 98 6.75 3.86 0.20
N LEU A 99 6.12 3.08 1.09
CA LEU A 99 6.19 3.32 2.53
C LEU A 99 7.61 3.11 3.06
N LEU A 100 8.30 2.06 2.61
CA LEU A 100 9.69 1.81 2.99
C LEU A 100 10.63 2.90 2.48
N ALA A 101 10.46 3.30 1.21
CA ALA A 101 11.25 4.38 0.62
C ALA A 101 11.02 5.72 1.30
N ALA A 102 9.75 6.05 1.61
CA ALA A 102 9.39 7.27 2.34
C ALA A 102 9.94 7.25 3.78
N ALA A 103 9.83 6.11 4.48
CA ALA A 103 10.35 5.93 5.83
C ALA A 103 11.88 6.13 5.89
N ALA A 104 12.60 5.60 4.91
CA ALA A 104 14.05 5.73 4.82
C ALA A 104 14.50 7.17 4.49
N GLU A 105 13.70 7.90 3.72
CA GLU A 105 14.00 9.29 3.35
C GLU A 105 13.70 10.26 4.49
N ALA A 106 12.46 10.27 5.00
CA ALA A 106 12.05 11.22 6.03
C ALA A 106 10.73 10.80 6.74
N PRO A 107 10.70 10.69 8.09
CA PRO A 107 9.52 10.22 8.83
C PRO A 107 8.24 11.05 8.62
N GLU A 108 8.36 12.34 8.29
CA GLU A 108 7.22 13.22 8.03
C GLU A 108 6.42 12.81 6.79
N LEU A 109 7.04 12.13 5.82
CA LEU A 109 6.39 11.66 4.58
C LEU A 109 5.35 10.56 4.84
N LEU A 110 5.40 9.92 6.00
CA LEU A 110 4.45 8.88 6.40
C LEU A 110 3.17 9.43 7.05
N THR A 111 3.08 10.74 7.28
CA THR A 111 1.90 11.34 7.93
C THR A 111 0.58 10.94 7.26
N PRO A 112 0.43 10.99 5.92
CA PRO A 112 -0.81 10.54 5.27
C PRO A 112 -1.14 9.08 5.54
N ALA A 113 -0.13 8.20 5.56
CA ALA A 113 -0.30 6.78 5.85
C ALA A 113 -0.69 6.54 7.31
N LYS A 114 -0.11 7.29 8.26
CA LYS A 114 -0.51 7.23 9.68
C LYS A 114 -1.97 7.60 9.86
N ASP A 115 -2.42 8.68 9.21
CA ASP A 115 -3.80 9.13 9.27
C ASP A 115 -4.76 8.12 8.63
N TYR A 116 -4.36 7.50 7.52
CA TYR A 116 -5.12 6.43 6.87
C TYR A 116 -5.27 5.21 7.78
N ILE A 117 -4.17 4.68 8.32
CA ILE A 117 -4.21 3.50 9.20
C ILE A 117 -5.00 3.79 10.48
N LYS A 118 -4.90 5.01 11.04
CA LYS A 118 -5.71 5.41 12.18
C LYS A 118 -7.21 5.34 11.87
N ARG A 119 -7.64 5.86 10.70
CA ARG A 119 -9.06 5.77 10.27
C ARG A 119 -9.52 4.32 10.15
N VAL A 120 -8.72 3.47 9.52
CA VAL A 120 -9.02 2.04 9.37
C VAL A 120 -9.19 1.37 10.74
N VAL A 121 -8.25 1.58 11.67
CA VAL A 121 -8.31 1.02 13.03
C VAL A 121 -9.53 1.51 13.80
N ASP A 122 -9.83 2.82 13.73
CA ASP A 122 -11.00 3.41 14.37
C ASP A 122 -12.30 2.78 13.82
N GLU A 123 -12.39 2.61 12.50
CA GLU A 123 -13.57 2.04 11.82
C GLU A 123 -13.75 0.54 12.12
N ILE A 124 -12.69 -0.26 12.09
CA ILE A 124 -12.74 -1.68 12.50
C ILE A 124 -13.23 -1.78 13.95
N SER A 125 -12.68 -0.95 14.84
CA SER A 125 -13.01 -1.00 16.27
C SER A 125 -14.45 -0.58 16.57
N GLN A 126 -14.98 0.42 15.87
CA GLN A 126 -16.33 0.94 16.09
C GLN A 126 -17.42 0.01 15.55
N ASN A 127 -17.12 -0.79 14.52
CA ASN A 127 -18.08 -1.66 13.85
C ASN A 127 -18.00 -3.13 14.27
N SER A 128 -17.17 -3.46 15.26
CA SER A 128 -16.98 -4.83 15.78
C SER A 128 -17.58 -4.98 17.18
N GLN A 129 -18.18 -6.13 17.46
CA GLN A 129 -18.66 -6.52 18.79
C GLN A 129 -17.51 -6.93 19.72
N LYS A 130 -16.38 -7.37 19.15
CA LYS A 130 -15.14 -7.74 19.84
C LYS A 130 -13.94 -6.94 19.29
N PRO A 131 -13.84 -5.62 19.57
CA PRO A 131 -12.89 -4.74 18.91
C PRO A 131 -11.43 -5.20 18.97
N MET A 132 -10.97 -5.68 20.13
CA MET A 132 -9.57 -6.12 20.29
C MET A 132 -9.28 -7.39 19.49
N GLU A 133 -10.26 -8.27 19.32
CA GLU A 133 -10.12 -9.46 18.49
C GLU A 133 -10.08 -9.08 17.01
N ALA A 134 -10.96 -8.19 16.56
CA ALA A 134 -10.95 -7.65 15.21
C ALA A 134 -9.62 -6.95 14.87
N LEU A 135 -9.08 -6.14 15.78
CA LEU A 135 -7.76 -5.52 15.60
C LEU A 135 -6.63 -6.53 15.58
N THR A 136 -6.73 -7.62 16.34
CA THR A 136 -5.73 -8.70 16.32
C THR A 136 -5.71 -9.38 14.96
N LEU A 137 -6.89 -9.67 14.39
CA LEU A 137 -7.02 -10.24 13.04
C LEU A 137 -6.45 -9.28 11.98
N PHE A 138 -6.80 -7.99 12.05
CA PHE A 138 -6.24 -6.97 11.16
C PHE A 138 -4.71 -6.93 11.23
N LEU A 139 -4.14 -6.83 12.43
CA LEU A 139 -2.69 -6.77 12.63
C LEU A 139 -1.98 -8.05 12.19
N ALA A 140 -2.59 -9.21 12.39
CA ALA A 140 -2.05 -10.48 11.88
C ALA A 140 -1.92 -10.44 10.36
N GLY A 141 -2.95 -9.92 9.67
CA GLY A 141 -2.88 -9.75 8.24
C GLY A 141 -1.80 -8.75 7.80
N GLU A 142 -1.79 -7.54 8.40
CA GLU A 142 -0.75 -6.55 8.13
C GLU A 142 0.67 -7.14 8.27
N GLY A 143 0.88 -8.02 9.27
CA GLY A 143 2.12 -8.75 9.50
C GLY A 143 2.49 -9.71 8.36
N ILE A 144 1.53 -10.50 7.89
CA ILE A 144 1.73 -11.41 6.73
C ILE A 144 2.16 -10.58 5.52
N ARG A 145 1.44 -9.50 5.22
CA ARG A 145 1.75 -8.63 4.09
C ARG A 145 3.13 -8.00 4.20
N PHE A 146 3.51 -7.56 5.39
CA PHE A 146 4.82 -6.98 5.64
C PHE A 146 5.95 -7.97 5.36
N LEU A 147 5.81 -9.23 5.81
CA LEU A 147 6.76 -10.29 5.51
C LEU A 147 6.84 -10.60 4.02
N ASP A 148 5.70 -10.60 3.32
CA ASP A 148 5.65 -10.82 1.87
C ASP A 148 6.33 -9.71 1.09
N ILE A 149 6.11 -8.43 1.45
CA ILE A 149 6.74 -7.28 0.79
C ILE A 149 8.26 -7.34 0.88
N LEU A 150 8.78 -7.82 2.01
CA LEU A 150 10.21 -7.98 2.24
C LEU A 150 10.78 -9.30 1.69
N GLU A 151 9.93 -10.15 1.11
CA GLU A 151 10.30 -11.48 0.60
C GLU A 151 10.95 -12.40 1.66
N ILE A 152 10.55 -12.22 2.93
CA ILE A 152 11.06 -13.00 4.07
C ILE A 152 9.98 -13.81 4.76
N ASN A 153 8.82 -13.99 4.14
CA ASN A 153 7.77 -14.86 4.66
C ASN A 153 8.27 -16.33 4.63
N PRO A 154 8.42 -16.99 5.79
CA PRO A 154 8.93 -18.37 5.84
C PRO A 154 7.86 -19.41 5.46
N MET A 155 6.59 -18.99 5.34
CA MET A 155 5.47 -19.88 5.01
C MET A 155 5.40 -20.10 3.50
N SER A 156 5.04 -21.32 3.10
CA SER A 156 4.65 -21.58 1.71
C SER A 156 3.38 -20.82 1.34
N THR A 157 3.16 -20.57 0.04
CA THR A 157 1.92 -19.95 -0.46
C THR A 157 0.66 -20.64 0.08
N LYS A 158 0.70 -21.98 0.19
CA LYS A 158 -0.41 -22.77 0.75
C LYS A 158 -0.63 -22.50 2.24
N GLN A 159 0.44 -22.42 3.03
CA GLN A 159 0.32 -22.11 4.47
C GLN A 159 -0.16 -20.68 4.69
N THR A 160 0.35 -19.71 3.94
CA THR A 160 -0.12 -18.32 4.00
C THR A 160 -1.61 -18.23 3.68
N GLN A 161 -2.05 -18.91 2.61
CA GLN A 161 -3.46 -19.03 2.24
C GLN A 161 -4.30 -19.62 3.38
N GLU A 162 -3.89 -20.75 3.96
CA GLU A 162 -4.62 -21.40 5.05
C GLU A 162 -4.75 -20.49 6.29
N VAL A 163 -3.71 -19.71 6.60
CA VAL A 163 -3.76 -18.73 7.71
C VAL A 163 -4.73 -17.59 7.38
N VAL A 164 -4.64 -17.01 6.18
CA VAL A 164 -5.53 -15.90 5.76
C VAL A 164 -7.00 -16.35 5.72
N ASP A 165 -7.28 -17.59 5.29
CA ASP A 165 -8.63 -18.15 5.31
C ASP A 165 -9.16 -18.29 6.74
N GLN A 166 -8.32 -18.75 7.68
CA GLN A 166 -8.69 -18.82 9.10
C GLN A 166 -8.94 -17.42 9.70
N LEU A 167 -8.11 -16.43 9.36
CA LEU A 167 -8.33 -15.05 9.81
C LEU A 167 -9.66 -14.51 9.28
N SER A 168 -9.96 -14.77 8.00
CA SER A 168 -11.18 -14.32 7.32
C SER A 168 -12.42 -14.96 7.94
N GLN A 169 -12.38 -16.28 8.22
CA GLN A 169 -13.48 -16.97 8.90
C GLN A 169 -13.74 -16.38 10.30
N ARG A 170 -12.68 -16.09 11.07
CA ARG A 170 -12.84 -15.47 12.41
C ARG A 170 -13.33 -14.02 12.31
N ALA A 171 -13.05 -13.31 11.22
CA ALA A 171 -13.51 -11.94 11.03
C ALA A 171 -15.03 -11.83 10.91
N GLU A 172 -15.72 -12.91 10.50
CA GLU A 172 -17.19 -12.98 10.47
C GLU A 172 -17.81 -13.09 11.88
N GLU A 173 -17.02 -13.42 12.90
CA GLU A 173 -17.49 -13.73 14.27
C GLU A 173 -17.18 -12.62 15.31
N VAL A 174 -16.61 -11.50 14.86
CA VAL A 174 -16.12 -10.40 15.73
C VAL A 174 -16.87 -9.09 15.54
#